data_AF-A0AA41W186-F1
#
_entry.id   AF-A0AA41W186-F1
#
_cell.length_a   1.000
_cell.length_b   1.000
_cell.length_c   1.000
_cell.angle_alpha   90.00
_cell.angle_beta   90.00
_cell.angle_gamma   90.00
#
_symmetry.space_group_name_H-M   'P 1'
#
loop_
_entity.id
_entity.type
_entity.pdbx_description
1 polymer ?
#
loop_
_entity_poly.entity_id
_entity_poly.type
_entity_poly.pdbx_seq_one_letter_code
_entity_poly.pdbx_strand_id
1 'polypeptide(L)'
;MATMVTSASGFIAMLSETHPTLKLHALKNLNLFVDYFWHEISTSVPIIESLSEDEEFDQRQLAALVASKVFYHLGELNDALSYALSAGPLFDVSEDSDYVHAILAKAIDEYAILKTKAAESNQEAEKVDPRLEAIVEKMLW
;
A
#
# COMPACT_ATOMS: atom_id res chain seq x y z
N MET A 1 21.29 -22.89 10.51
CA MET A 1 22.08 -21.70 10.12
C MET A 1 21.09 -20.68 9.60
N ALA A 2 20.89 -19.58 10.33
CA ALA A 2 19.99 -18.51 9.90
C ALA A 2 20.66 -17.75 8.75
N THR A 3 20.11 -17.86 7.55
CA THR A 3 20.45 -16.96 6.44
C THR A 3 19.99 -15.57 6.85
N MET A 4 20.92 -14.76 7.38
CA MET A 4 20.71 -13.31 7.44
C MET A 4 20.48 -12.85 6.02
N VAL A 5 19.26 -12.47 5.68
CA VAL A 5 19.00 -11.83 4.41
C VAL A 5 19.57 -10.43 4.52
N THR A 6 20.76 -10.24 3.96
CA THR A 6 21.51 -8.99 3.98
C THR A 6 20.98 -7.97 2.97
N SER A 7 20.01 -8.32 2.11
CA SER A 7 19.52 -7.44 1.05
C SER A 7 18.11 -7.82 0.57
N ALA A 8 17.24 -6.84 0.35
CA ALA A 8 15.93 -7.04 -0.29
C ALA A 8 16.06 -7.45 -1.76
N SER A 9 17.19 -7.17 -2.40
CA SER A 9 17.53 -7.57 -3.77
C SER A 9 17.32 -9.06 -4.06
N GLY A 10 17.56 -9.95 -3.08
CA GLY A 10 17.33 -11.39 -3.26
C GLY A 10 15.84 -11.75 -3.38
N PHE A 11 14.97 -11.05 -2.64
CA PHE A 11 13.52 -11.22 -2.75
C PHE A 11 12.96 -10.55 -4.01
N ILE A 12 13.52 -9.40 -4.41
CA ILE A 12 13.16 -8.72 -5.65
C ILE A 12 13.53 -9.58 -6.87
N ALA A 13 14.68 -10.27 -6.85
CA ALA A 13 15.04 -11.22 -7.90
C ALA A 13 14.02 -12.37 -7.99
N MET A 14 13.60 -12.92 -6.85
CA MET A 14 12.54 -13.94 -6.78
C MET A 14 11.16 -13.43 -7.25
N LEU A 15 10.89 -12.13 -7.14
CA LEU A 15 9.68 -11.50 -7.70
C LEU A 15 9.68 -11.42 -9.22
N SER A 16 10.87 -11.31 -9.82
CA SER A 16 11.06 -11.33 -11.28
C SER A 16 10.96 -12.74 -11.88
N GLU A 17 10.99 -13.78 -11.03
CA GLU A 17 10.87 -15.17 -11.45
C GLU A 17 9.42 -15.53 -11.86
N THR A 18 9.26 -16.48 -12.79
CA THR A 18 7.96 -16.83 -13.39
C THR A 18 7.02 -17.59 -12.44
N HIS A 19 7.49 -18.07 -11.29
CA HIS A 19 6.71 -18.95 -10.42
C HIS A 19 5.86 -18.15 -9.41
N PRO A 20 4.52 -18.31 -9.40
CA PRO A 20 3.62 -17.55 -8.53
C PRO A 20 3.88 -17.80 -7.03
N THR A 21 4.28 -19.01 -6.66
CA THR A 21 4.61 -19.37 -5.26
C THR A 21 5.86 -18.64 -4.75
N LEU A 22 6.86 -18.43 -5.62
CA LEU A 22 8.09 -17.69 -5.30
C LEU A 22 7.78 -16.20 -5.13
N LYS A 23 6.98 -15.63 -6.03
CA LYS A 23 6.49 -14.24 -5.92
C LYS A 23 5.75 -14.01 -4.60
N LEU A 24 4.85 -14.91 -4.21
CA LEU A 24 4.12 -14.83 -2.94
C LEU A 24 5.07 -14.87 -1.74
N HIS A 25 6.01 -15.82 -1.75
CA HIS A 25 6.98 -15.95 -0.67
C HIS A 25 7.86 -14.69 -0.57
N ALA A 26 8.33 -14.17 -1.70
CA ALA A 26 9.10 -12.93 -1.76
C ALA A 26 8.31 -11.73 -1.23
N LEU A 27 7.05 -11.56 -1.66
CA LEU A 27 6.17 -10.48 -1.21
C LEU A 27 5.89 -10.51 0.30
N LYS A 28 5.62 -11.69 0.86
CA LYS A 28 5.44 -11.84 2.32
C LYS A 28 6.69 -11.45 3.09
N ASN A 29 7.86 -11.89 2.63
CA ASN A 29 9.12 -11.52 3.27
C ASN A 29 9.41 -10.02 3.09
N LEU A 30 9.15 -9.46 1.92
CA LEU A 30 9.30 -8.03 1.66
C LEU A 30 8.42 -7.19 2.59
N ASN A 31 7.16 -7.57 2.81
CA ASN A 31 6.29 -6.87 3.76
C ASN A 31 6.83 -6.92 5.21
N LEU A 32 7.53 -7.97 5.61
CA LEU A 32 8.14 -8.08 6.94
C LEU A 32 9.39 -7.22 7.09
N PHE A 33 10.16 -7.04 6.01
CA PHE A 33 11.41 -6.30 6.04
C PHE A 33 11.32 -4.92 5.35
N VAL A 34 10.12 -4.47 5.00
CA VAL A 34 9.91 -3.20 4.28
C VAL A 34 10.45 -2.02 5.08
N ASP A 35 10.27 -2.02 6.41
CA ASP A 35 10.79 -0.97 7.30
C ASP A 35 12.32 -0.88 7.33
N TYR A 36 13.01 -1.98 7.03
CA TYR A 36 14.47 -2.05 7.02
C TYR A 36 15.06 -1.80 5.63
N PHE A 37 14.40 -2.29 4.58
CA PHE A 37 14.88 -2.23 3.21
C PHE A 37 14.07 -1.29 2.32
N TRP A 38 13.29 -0.35 2.87
CA TRP A 38 12.50 0.60 2.08
C TRP A 38 13.33 1.31 1.01
N HIS A 39 14.60 1.60 1.29
CA HIS A 39 15.54 2.24 0.37
C HIS A 39 15.94 1.34 -0.83
N GLU A 40 15.97 0.02 -0.67
CA GLU A 40 16.20 -0.92 -1.78
C GLU A 40 14.90 -1.16 -2.53
N ILE A 41 13.79 -1.33 -1.80
CA ILE A 41 12.49 -1.63 -2.38
C ILE A 41 11.99 -0.44 -3.20
N SER A 42 12.26 0.80 -2.78
CA SER A 42 11.91 2.02 -3.54
C SER A 42 12.46 2.00 -4.97
N THR A 43 13.66 1.45 -5.18
CA THR A 43 14.26 1.31 -6.52
C THR A 43 13.55 0.27 -7.39
N SER A 44 12.80 -0.63 -6.76
CA SER A 44 12.10 -1.76 -7.38
C SER A 44 10.57 -1.68 -7.21
N VAL A 45 10.03 -0.55 -6.75
CA VAL A 45 8.59 -0.25 -6.71
C VAL A 45 7.91 -0.52 -8.05
N PRO A 46 8.43 -0.10 -9.22
CA PRO A 46 7.78 -0.39 -10.50
C PRO A 46 7.56 -1.88 -10.78
N ILE A 47 8.38 -2.77 -10.23
CA ILE A 47 8.17 -4.22 -10.33
C ILE A 47 6.97 -4.64 -9.48
N ILE A 48 6.85 -4.08 -8.28
CA ILE A 48 5.74 -4.33 -7.35
C ILE A 48 4.44 -3.77 -7.89
N GLU A 49 4.47 -2.58 -8.51
CA GLU A 49 3.32 -1.96 -9.20
C GLU A 49 2.85 -2.87 -10.32
N SER A 50 3.74 -3.29 -11.22
CA SER A 50 3.41 -4.20 -12.32
C SER A 50 2.82 -5.52 -11.83
N LEU A 51 3.25 -6.02 -10.66
CA LEU A 51 2.69 -7.22 -10.02
C LEU A 51 1.35 -6.97 -9.32
N SER A 52 1.11 -5.73 -8.88
CA SER A 52 -0.17 -5.31 -8.29
C SER A 52 -1.25 -5.09 -9.36
N GLU A 53 -0.84 -4.74 -10.58
CA GLU A 53 -1.72 -4.60 -11.75
C GLU A 53 -2.01 -5.94 -12.43
N ASP A 54 -1.21 -6.98 -12.15
CA ASP A 54 -1.38 -8.32 -12.68
C ASP A 54 -2.65 -8.97 -12.09
N GLU A 55 -3.73 -8.98 -12.87
CA GLU A 55 -5.04 -9.52 -12.45
C GLU A 55 -5.03 -11.04 -12.26
N GLU A 56 -4.06 -11.75 -12.84
CA GLU A 56 -3.87 -13.20 -12.66
C GLU A 56 -3.22 -13.54 -11.31
N PHE A 57 -2.75 -12.51 -10.58
CA PHE A 57 -2.02 -12.68 -9.34
C PHE A 57 -2.92 -12.46 -8.11
N ASP A 58 -3.32 -13.55 -7.45
CA ASP A 58 -4.10 -13.54 -6.21
C ASP A 58 -3.50 -12.69 -5.07
N GLN A 59 -2.21 -12.36 -5.14
CA GLN A 59 -1.51 -11.58 -4.10
C GLN A 59 -1.29 -10.11 -4.49
N ARG A 60 -1.99 -9.60 -5.50
CA ARG A 60 -1.93 -8.18 -5.90
C ARG A 60 -2.14 -7.21 -4.74
N GLN A 61 -3.02 -7.58 -3.81
CA GLN A 61 -3.33 -6.77 -2.63
C GLN A 61 -2.12 -6.67 -1.69
N LEU A 62 -1.31 -7.73 -1.63
CA LEU A 62 -0.11 -7.78 -0.80
C LEU A 62 1.01 -6.95 -1.44
N ALA A 63 1.10 -6.96 -2.76
CA ALA A 63 1.98 -6.07 -3.51
C ALA A 63 1.60 -4.59 -3.30
N ALA A 64 0.32 -4.26 -3.42
CA ALA A 64 -0.18 -2.91 -3.13
C ALA A 64 0.12 -2.48 -1.68
N LEU A 65 -0.01 -3.38 -0.70
CA LEU A 65 0.34 -3.07 0.69
C LEU A 65 1.84 -2.76 0.86
N VAL A 66 2.71 -3.56 0.24
CA VAL A 66 4.17 -3.32 0.28
C VAL A 66 4.51 -1.99 -0.38
N ALA A 67 3.97 -1.71 -1.57
CA ALA A 67 4.16 -0.44 -2.26
C ALA A 67 3.74 0.73 -1.37
N SER A 68 2.56 0.64 -0.75
CA SER A 68 2.05 1.68 0.15
C SER A 68 3.00 1.96 1.32
N LYS A 69 3.52 0.93 1.99
CA LYS A 69 4.50 1.11 3.07
C LYS A 69 5.80 1.77 2.59
N VAL A 70 6.26 1.45 1.38
CA VAL A 70 7.47 2.08 0.81
C VAL A 70 7.21 3.55 0.52
N PHE A 71 6.07 3.91 -0.08
CA PHE A 71 5.68 5.30 -0.31
C PHE A 71 5.53 6.09 0.99
N TYR A 72 5.01 5.45 2.05
CA TYR A 72 4.98 6.04 3.39
C TYR A 72 6.39 6.43 3.87
N HIS A 73 7.37 5.53 3.72
CA HIS A 73 8.77 5.82 4.07
C HIS A 73 9.42 6.86 3.16
N LEU A 74 9.01 6.95 1.89
CA LEU A 74 9.42 8.01 0.95
C LEU A 74 8.81 9.38 1.27
N GLY A 75 7.77 9.42 2.12
CA GLY A 75 7.00 10.62 2.45
C GLY A 75 5.86 10.94 1.47
N GLU A 76 5.62 10.06 0.48
CA GLU A 76 4.55 10.20 -0.51
C GLU A 76 3.25 9.58 0.01
N LEU A 77 2.63 10.26 0.97
CA LEU A 77 1.41 9.76 1.63
C LEU A 77 0.21 9.65 0.70
N ASN A 78 0.14 10.43 -0.39
CA ASN A 78 -0.96 10.36 -1.35
C ASN A 78 -0.93 9.03 -2.13
N ASP A 79 0.22 8.68 -2.70
CA ASP A 79 0.43 7.40 -3.38
C ASP A 79 0.31 6.25 -2.40
N ALA A 80 0.88 6.40 -1.20
CA ALA A 80 0.72 5.41 -0.14
C ALA A 80 -0.77 5.15 0.17
N LEU A 81 -1.58 6.19 0.31
CA LEU A 81 -3.01 6.08 0.54
C LEU A 81 -3.70 5.35 -0.64
N SER A 82 -3.42 5.73 -1.88
CA SER A 82 -3.99 5.10 -3.07
C SER A 82 -3.70 3.59 -3.15
N TYR A 83 -2.46 3.22 -2.82
CA TYR A 83 -2.05 1.81 -2.75
C TYR A 83 -2.67 1.07 -1.55
N ALA A 84 -2.78 1.71 -0.38
CA ALA A 84 -3.46 1.12 0.78
C ALA A 84 -4.95 0.86 0.49
N LEU A 85 -5.61 1.79 -0.20
CA LEU A 85 -6.99 1.64 -0.69
C LEU A 85 -7.12 0.46 -1.66
N SER A 86 -6.09 0.23 -2.49
CA SER A 86 -6.04 -0.92 -3.42
C SER A 86 -5.76 -2.25 -2.71
N ALA A 87 -5.05 -2.23 -1.58
CA ALA A 87 -4.85 -3.40 -0.73
C ALA A 87 -6.13 -3.81 0.01
N GLY A 88 -7.02 -2.87 0.30
CA GLY A 88 -8.38 -3.09 0.81
C GLY A 88 -8.41 -3.99 2.06
N PRO A 89 -8.87 -5.25 1.97
CA PRO A 89 -8.95 -6.17 3.11
C PRO A 89 -7.60 -6.57 3.72
N LEU A 90 -6.48 -6.38 3.01
CA LEU A 90 -5.14 -6.61 3.59
C LEU A 90 -4.62 -5.43 4.40
N PHE A 91 -5.20 -4.24 4.21
CA PHE A 91 -4.88 -3.09 5.05
C PHE A 91 -5.71 -3.18 6.32
N ASP A 92 -5.06 -3.63 7.40
CA ASP A 92 -5.71 -3.77 8.69
C ASP A 92 -5.75 -2.41 9.41
N VAL A 93 -6.88 -1.73 9.29
CA VAL A 93 -7.13 -0.43 9.96
C VAL A 93 -7.22 -0.53 11.47
N SER A 94 -7.37 -1.73 12.03
CA SER A 94 -7.38 -1.97 13.47
C SER A 94 -5.97 -2.17 14.04
N GLU A 95 -4.95 -2.28 13.18
CA GLU A 95 -3.57 -2.34 13.61
C GLU A 95 -3.12 -0.96 14.14
N ASP A 96 -2.73 -0.92 15.42
CA ASP A 96 -2.19 0.27 16.07
C ASP A 96 -0.72 0.46 15.64
N SER A 97 -0.55 0.92 14.40
CA SER A 97 0.76 1.16 13.79
C SER A 97 0.87 2.62 13.35
N ASP A 98 2.06 3.21 13.49
CA ASP A 98 2.34 4.59 13.05
C ASP A 98 2.02 4.79 11.56
N TYR A 99 2.27 3.76 10.75
CA TYR A 99 1.90 3.74 9.33
C TYR A 99 0.38 3.85 9.15
N VAL A 100 -0.40 3.02 9.83
CA VAL A 100 -1.86 3.03 9.73
C VAL A 100 -2.42 4.37 10.20
N HIS A 101 -1.96 4.87 11.34
CA HIS A 101 -2.35 6.19 11.85
C HIS A 101 -2.06 7.32 10.86
N ALA A 102 -0.88 7.32 10.23
CA ALA A 102 -0.52 8.35 9.26
C ALA A 102 -1.35 8.27 7.98
N ILE A 103 -1.57 7.06 7.45
CA ILE A 103 -2.42 6.86 6.27
C ILE A 103 -3.87 7.24 6.57
N LEU A 104 -4.40 6.87 7.74
CA LEU A 104 -5.75 7.25 8.18
C LEU A 104 -5.88 8.76 8.37
N ALA A 105 -4.92 9.41 9.04
CA ALA A 105 -4.92 10.85 9.20
C ALA A 105 -4.91 11.55 7.83
N LYS A 106 -4.09 11.08 6.89
CA LYS A 106 -4.07 11.61 5.53
C LYS A 106 -5.37 11.35 4.77
N ALA A 107 -5.96 10.17 4.96
CA ALA A 107 -7.24 9.81 4.36
C ALA A 107 -8.37 10.75 4.81
N ILE A 108 -8.43 11.06 6.11
CA ILE A 108 -9.41 11.98 6.67
C ILE A 108 -9.21 13.39 6.14
N ASP A 109 -7.95 13.85 6.08
CA ASP A 109 -7.62 15.19 5.59
C ASP A 109 -8.05 15.37 4.12
N GLU A 110 -7.70 14.41 3.26
CA GLU A 110 -8.14 14.35 1.86
C GLU A 110 -9.67 14.28 1.74
N TYR A 111 -10.32 13.41 2.54
CA TYR A 111 -11.77 13.28 2.56
C TYR A 111 -12.46 14.61 2.94
N ALA A 112 -11.94 15.31 3.95
CA ALA A 112 -12.47 16.58 4.41
C ALA A 112 -12.30 17.67 3.34
N ILE A 113 -11.15 17.71 2.66
CA ILE A 113 -10.88 18.64 1.57
C ILE A 113 -11.84 18.38 0.40
N LEU A 114 -11.99 17.12 -0.01
CA LEU A 114 -12.89 16.72 -1.09
C LEU A 114 -14.35 17.08 -0.77
N LYS A 115 -14.80 16.78 0.45
CA LYS A 115 -16.16 17.09 0.90
C LYS A 115 -16.44 18.59 0.96
N THR A 116 -15.47 19.39 1.39
CA THR A 116 -15.58 20.85 1.43
C THR A 116 -15.66 21.43 0.02
N LYS A 117 -14.76 21.01 -0.87
CA LYS A 117 -14.79 21.41 -2.30
C LYS A 117 -16.09 21.01 -2.99
N ALA A 118 -16.60 19.82 -2.71
CA ALA A 118 -17.89 19.34 -3.26
C ALA A 118 -19.07 20.20 -2.78
N ALA A 119 -19.05 20.64 -1.51
CA ALA A 119 -20.08 21.52 -0.94
C ALA A 119 -20.03 22.95 -1.53
N GLU A 120 -18.85 23.46 -1.87
CA GLU A 120 -18.68 24.81 -2.43
C GLU A 120 -19.00 24.88 -3.94
N SER A 121 -18.71 23.83 -4.71
CA SER A 121 -18.79 23.90 -6.18
C SER A 121 -20.15 23.49 -6.77
N ASN A 122 -21.07 22.89 -5.99
CA ASN A 122 -22.38 22.36 -6.44
C ASN A 122 -22.34 21.49 -7.73
N GLN A 123 -21.14 21.11 -8.15
CA GLN A 123 -20.86 20.12 -9.17
C GLN A 123 -20.82 18.80 -8.42
N GLU A 124 -21.87 18.01 -8.65
CA GLU A 124 -22.01 16.64 -8.20
C GLU A 124 -20.66 15.93 -8.23
N ALA A 125 -20.17 15.59 -7.04
CA ALA A 125 -19.24 14.50 -6.79
C ALA A 125 -18.22 14.27 -7.91
N GLU A 126 -17.10 15.01 -7.89
CA GLU A 126 -15.84 14.33 -8.21
C GLU A 126 -15.62 13.29 -7.11
N LYS A 127 -16.29 12.16 -7.32
CA LYS A 127 -16.22 10.85 -6.68
C LYS A 127 -15.27 10.86 -5.49
N VAL A 128 -15.81 11.16 -4.31
CA VAL A 128 -15.19 10.68 -3.08
C VAL A 128 -14.98 9.19 -3.28
N ASP A 129 -13.73 8.75 -3.30
CA ASP A 129 -13.42 7.35 -3.57
C ASP A 129 -14.17 6.50 -2.54
N PRO A 130 -15.05 5.56 -2.96
CA PRO A 130 -15.83 4.75 -2.03
C PRO A 130 -14.92 3.90 -1.14
N ARG A 131 -13.68 3.67 -1.56
CA ARG A 131 -12.63 3.04 -0.75
C ARG A 131 -12.18 3.95 0.40
N LEU A 132 -12.04 5.25 0.14
CA LEU A 132 -11.62 6.25 1.13
C LEU A 132 -12.70 6.39 2.20
N GLU A 133 -13.95 6.52 1.75
CA GLU A 133 -15.11 6.57 2.64
C GLU A 133 -15.22 5.29 3.48
N ALA A 134 -15.07 4.11 2.87
CA ALA A 134 -15.11 2.84 3.60
C ALA A 134 -14.02 2.71 4.68
N ILE A 135 -12.82 3.28 4.47
CA ILE A 135 -11.75 3.28 5.48
C ILE A 135 -12.08 4.25 6.62
N VAL A 136 -12.55 5.46 6.31
CA VAL A 136 -12.92 6.47 7.32
C VAL A 136 -14.13 6.02 8.13
N GLU A 137 -15.15 5.48 7.46
CA GLU A 137 -16.29 4.84 8.13
C GLU A 137 -15.81 3.68 8.99
N LYS A 138 -14.83 2.89 8.50
CA LYS A 138 -14.28 1.77 9.26
C LYS A 138 -13.57 2.19 10.56
N MET A 139 -13.18 3.45 10.70
CA MET A 139 -12.55 4.00 11.89
C MET A 139 -13.58 4.55 12.91
N LEU A 140 -14.77 4.93 12.44
CA LEU A 140 -15.78 5.63 13.24
C LEU A 140 -16.73 4.70 14.03
N TRP A 141 -16.66 3.39 13.80
CA TRP A 141 -17.49 2.32 14.40
C TRP A 141 -16.60 1.35 15.18
#